data_AF-A0A368F2R4-F1
#
_entry.id   AF-A0A368F2R4-F1
#
_cell.length_a   1.000
_cell.length_b   1.000
_cell.length_c   1.000
_cell.angle_alpha   90.00
_cell.angle_beta   90.00
_cell.angle_gamma   90.00
#
_symmetry.space_group_name_H-M   'P 1'
#
loop_
_entity.id
_entity.type
_entity.pdbx_description
1 polymer ?
#
loop_
_entity_poly.entity_id
_entity_poly.type
_entity_poly.pdbx_seq_one_letter_code
_entity_poly.pdbx_strand_id
1 'polypeptide(L)'
;LPLPDEVAALHGKEEVWDELQNSALIITNNFPWKSTIGLLQRIYQPYFKVTIFCGTFYPNLFMKDEGFPAIITPFKYINVSEEEIFQGYFIYLCLIKAKYLHIDSVEGFFVMSDDATFNFWHTLNLRNVMHPTGITYREFTGMWWPSPYGKPAVERALMLITDKYRDDVSVKKMWKTYQDGLIANGLLRSAHRQLIEVDGWCMSDL
;
A
#
# COMPACT_ATOMS: atom_id res chain seq x y z
N LEU A 1 24.57 5.00 -9.72
CA LEU A 1 23.11 5.15 -9.90
C LEU A 1 22.76 6.62 -9.70
N PRO A 2 21.84 7.17 -10.50
CA PRO A 2 21.48 8.58 -10.41
C PRO A 2 20.95 8.94 -9.02
N LEU A 3 21.14 10.19 -8.63
CA LEU A 3 20.57 10.78 -7.42
C LEU A 3 19.05 10.95 -7.59
N PRO A 4 18.27 11.05 -6.49
CA PRO A 4 16.82 11.25 -6.57
C PRO A 4 16.46 12.46 -7.47
N ASP A 5 17.17 13.57 -7.33
CA ASP A 5 16.90 14.79 -8.11
C ASP A 5 17.16 14.61 -9.62
N GLU A 6 18.10 13.76 -10.00
CA GLU A 6 18.38 13.43 -11.40
C GLU A 6 17.26 12.57 -11.98
N VAL A 7 16.71 11.63 -11.20
CA VAL A 7 15.54 10.82 -11.57
C VAL A 7 14.29 11.70 -11.67
N ALA A 8 14.11 12.65 -10.75
CA ALA A 8 13.03 13.63 -10.77
C ALA A 8 13.04 14.44 -12.09
N ALA A 9 14.21 14.98 -12.46
CA ALA A 9 14.38 15.78 -13.66
C ALA A 9 14.08 15.01 -14.95
N LEU A 10 14.38 13.70 -14.98
CA LEU A 10 14.08 12.84 -16.12
C LEU A 10 12.57 12.63 -16.31
N HIS A 11 11.80 12.56 -15.22
CA HIS A 11 10.38 12.20 -15.26
C HIS A 11 9.42 13.37 -14.98
N GLY A 12 9.92 14.58 -14.74
CA GLY A 12 9.11 15.79 -14.49
C GLY A 12 8.26 16.30 -15.67
N LYS A 13 8.05 15.47 -16.71
CA LYS A 13 7.18 15.76 -17.86
C LYS A 13 5.85 14.97 -17.80
N GLU A 14 5.67 14.09 -16.83
CA GLU A 14 4.51 13.20 -16.71
C GLU A 14 3.40 13.83 -15.85
N GLU A 15 2.13 13.66 -16.23
CA GLU A 15 0.97 14.37 -15.64
C GLU A 15 0.63 13.97 -14.19
N VAL A 16 1.09 12.82 -13.69
CA VAL A 16 0.77 12.33 -12.31
C VAL A 16 1.56 13.04 -11.22
N TRP A 17 2.53 13.85 -11.62
CA TRP A 17 3.51 14.42 -10.71
C TRP A 17 2.86 15.20 -9.56
N ASP A 18 1.84 16.01 -9.84
CA ASP A 18 1.21 16.86 -8.82
C ASP A 18 0.43 16.05 -7.76
N GLU A 19 -0.25 14.96 -8.15
CA GLU A 19 -1.01 14.12 -7.19
C GLU A 19 -0.08 13.29 -6.29
N LEU A 20 1.04 12.78 -6.84
CA LEU A 20 2.01 12.00 -6.07
C LEU A 20 2.80 12.91 -5.11
N GLN A 21 3.12 14.14 -5.52
CA GLN A 21 3.82 15.11 -4.67
C GLN A 21 3.03 15.58 -3.45
N ASN A 22 1.72 15.32 -3.42
CA ASN A 22 0.89 15.53 -2.24
C ASN A 22 0.63 14.25 -1.44
N SER A 23 1.15 13.11 -1.87
CA SER A 23 0.90 11.81 -1.25
C SER A 23 2.13 11.25 -0.52
N ALA A 24 1.88 10.38 0.45
CA ALA A 24 2.91 9.56 1.10
C ALA A 24 3.01 8.19 0.44
N LEU A 25 4.23 7.67 0.26
CA LEU A 25 4.47 6.27 -0.06
C LEU A 25 4.97 5.54 1.19
N ILE A 26 4.31 4.45 1.54
CA ILE A 26 4.73 3.53 2.60
C ILE A 26 5.27 2.28 1.92
N ILE A 27 6.56 2.02 2.08
CA ILE A 27 7.21 0.79 1.62
C ILE A 27 7.30 -0.16 2.80
N THR A 28 6.52 -1.24 2.76
CA THR A 28 6.50 -2.26 3.79
C THR A 28 7.63 -3.26 3.60
N ASN A 29 8.26 -3.65 4.70
CA ASN A 29 9.31 -4.66 4.71
C ASN A 29 8.97 -5.71 5.79
N ASN A 30 8.75 -6.96 5.37
CA ASN A 30 8.39 -8.06 6.24
C ASN A 30 9.57 -9.01 6.57
N PHE A 31 10.77 -8.70 6.10
CA PHE A 31 11.98 -9.50 6.31
C PHE A 31 13.15 -8.59 6.76
N PRO A 32 14.30 -9.10 7.24
CA PRO A 32 15.41 -8.22 7.60
C PRO A 32 15.80 -7.24 6.49
N TRP A 33 15.84 -5.96 6.85
CA TRP A 33 16.23 -4.83 5.99
C TRP A 33 17.58 -5.08 5.33
N LYS A 34 17.57 -5.25 4.00
CA LYS A 34 18.80 -5.42 3.21
C LYS A 34 19.22 -4.12 2.51
N SER A 35 20.34 -4.19 1.81
CA SER A 35 21.03 -3.08 1.17
C SER A 35 20.26 -2.40 0.02
N THR A 36 19.12 -2.94 -0.42
CA THR A 36 18.29 -2.39 -1.51
C THR A 36 17.48 -1.15 -1.11
N ILE A 37 17.38 -0.80 0.18
CA ILE A 37 16.59 0.34 0.66
C ILE A 37 17.07 1.66 0.05
N GLY A 38 18.38 1.86 -0.09
CA GLY A 38 18.93 3.05 -0.74
C GLY A 38 18.57 3.16 -2.23
N LEU A 39 18.37 2.04 -2.90
CA LEU A 39 17.85 2.01 -4.28
C LEU A 39 16.39 2.45 -4.31
N LEU A 40 15.54 1.89 -3.43
CA LEU A 40 14.11 2.25 -3.35
C LEU A 40 13.92 3.74 -3.02
N GLN A 41 14.76 4.32 -2.15
CA GLN A 41 14.75 5.76 -1.89
C GLN A 41 14.97 6.58 -3.16
N ARG A 42 15.96 6.20 -4.00
CA ARG A 42 16.27 6.93 -5.24
C ARG A 42 15.18 6.80 -6.29
N ILE A 43 14.52 5.64 -6.33
CA ILE A 43 13.42 5.40 -7.26
C ILE A 43 12.18 6.20 -6.84
N TYR A 44 11.83 6.26 -5.55
CA TYR A 44 10.51 6.75 -5.14
C TYR A 44 10.47 8.11 -4.46
N GLN A 45 11.49 8.51 -3.70
CA GLN A 45 11.51 9.82 -3.03
C GLN A 45 11.26 11.02 -3.96
N PRO A 46 11.67 10.99 -5.25
CA PRO A 46 11.34 12.05 -6.19
C PRO A 46 9.85 12.31 -6.40
N TYR A 47 9.03 11.25 -6.40
CA TYR A 47 7.62 11.32 -6.80
C TYR A 47 6.69 11.67 -5.65
N PHE A 48 7.07 11.30 -4.42
CA PHE A 48 6.20 11.41 -3.27
C PHE A 48 6.65 12.54 -2.35
N LYS A 49 5.68 13.21 -1.71
CA LYS A 49 5.97 14.16 -0.64
C LYS A 49 6.88 13.58 0.44
N VAL A 50 6.62 12.30 0.73
CA VAL A 50 7.35 11.54 1.72
C VAL A 50 7.32 10.06 1.38
N THR A 51 8.49 9.44 1.36
CA THR A 51 8.63 7.98 1.38
C THR A 51 8.99 7.53 2.78
N ILE A 52 8.18 6.64 3.34
CA ILE A 52 8.30 6.09 4.67
C ILE A 52 8.53 4.61 4.51
N PHE A 53 9.56 4.08 5.15
CA PHE A 53 9.73 2.64 5.21
C PHE A 53 9.13 2.10 6.51
N CYS A 54 8.48 0.95 6.45
CA CYS A 54 7.85 0.38 7.64
C CYS A 54 8.06 -1.13 7.72
N GLY A 55 8.49 -1.61 8.87
CA GLY A 55 8.89 -3.00 9.06
C GLY A 55 9.63 -3.16 10.38
N THR A 56 9.97 -4.40 10.73
CA THR A 56 10.76 -4.66 11.94
C THR A 56 12.20 -4.23 11.73
N PHE A 57 12.61 -3.16 12.40
CA PHE A 57 13.91 -2.55 12.20
C PHE A 57 14.98 -3.22 13.05
N TYR A 58 15.98 -3.80 12.40
CA TYR A 58 17.15 -4.40 13.04
C TYR A 58 18.40 -3.58 12.68
N PRO A 59 18.82 -2.61 13.52
CA PRO A 59 19.93 -1.72 13.21
C PRO A 59 21.24 -2.44 12.89
N ASN A 60 21.43 -3.62 13.47
CA ASN A 60 22.58 -4.51 13.28
C ASN A 60 22.55 -5.30 11.97
N LEU A 61 21.37 -5.49 11.36
CA LEU A 61 21.23 -6.12 10.03
C LEU A 61 21.19 -5.07 8.91
N PHE A 62 21.17 -3.79 9.28
CA PHE A 62 21.28 -2.64 8.38
C PHE A 62 22.70 -2.53 7.83
N MET A 63 23.07 -3.44 6.94
CA MET A 63 24.43 -3.53 6.41
C MET A 63 24.58 -2.62 5.19
N LYS A 64 25.61 -1.78 5.24
CA LYS A 64 26.26 -1.27 4.02
C LYS A 64 26.82 -2.50 3.30
N ASP A 65 26.18 -2.89 2.23
CA ASP A 65 26.64 -3.97 1.36
C ASP A 65 27.34 -3.35 0.15
N GLU A 66 28.51 -3.89 -0.21
CA GLU A 66 29.27 -3.39 -1.35
C GLU A 66 28.47 -3.67 -2.64
N GLY A 67 28.15 -2.62 -3.39
CA GLY A 67 27.44 -2.73 -4.68
C GLY A 67 26.03 -2.14 -4.70
N PHE A 68 25.44 -1.82 -3.55
CA PHE A 68 24.14 -1.13 -3.50
C PHE A 68 24.27 0.34 -3.06
N PRO A 69 23.39 1.23 -3.53
CA PRO A 69 23.41 2.62 -3.10
C PRO A 69 23.23 2.77 -1.59
N ALA A 70 24.05 3.62 -0.98
CA ALA A 70 23.89 3.97 0.42
C ALA A 70 22.53 4.65 0.68
N ILE A 71 21.98 4.41 1.87
CA ILE A 71 20.73 5.02 2.33
C ILE A 71 20.94 6.52 2.52
N ILE A 72 19.94 7.28 2.09
CA ILE A 72 19.90 8.74 2.14
C ILE A 72 19.32 9.15 3.49
N THR A 73 20.03 10.03 4.20
CA THR A 73 19.58 10.64 5.45
C THR A 73 18.93 12.00 5.21
N PRO A 74 17.81 12.33 5.88
CA PRO A 74 17.17 11.57 6.96
C PRO A 74 16.38 10.36 6.47
N PHE A 75 16.49 9.24 7.20
CA PHE A 75 15.75 8.02 6.93
C PHE A 75 14.43 8.02 7.73
N LYS A 76 13.30 8.10 7.02
CA LYS A 76 11.97 8.11 7.61
C LYS A 76 11.46 6.68 7.73
N TYR A 77 11.30 6.20 8.95
CA TYR A 77 10.86 4.83 9.21
C TYR A 77 9.82 4.73 10.32
N ILE A 78 8.98 3.71 10.22
CA ILE A 78 8.05 3.27 11.26
C ILE A 78 8.47 1.86 11.67
N ASN A 79 8.86 1.69 12.93
CA ASN A 79 9.13 0.36 13.46
C ASN A 79 7.83 -0.35 13.82
N VAL A 80 7.73 -1.62 13.44
CA VAL A 80 6.70 -2.56 13.88
C VAL A 80 7.38 -3.79 14.49
N SER A 81 6.94 -4.25 15.65
CA SER A 81 7.56 -5.42 16.29
C SER A 81 7.17 -6.74 15.59
N GLU A 82 7.98 -7.79 15.76
CA GLU A 82 7.63 -9.13 15.26
C GLU A 82 6.29 -9.63 15.82
N GLU A 83 5.95 -9.22 17.05
CA GLU A 83 4.66 -9.52 17.67
C GLU A 83 3.49 -8.82 16.97
N GLU A 84 3.71 -7.59 16.50
CA GLU A 84 2.69 -6.80 15.81
C GLU A 84 2.40 -7.34 14.40
N ILE A 85 3.41 -7.84 13.70
CA ILE A 85 3.32 -8.25 12.29
C ILE A 85 3.52 -9.75 12.08
N PHE A 86 3.36 -10.59 13.11
CA PHE A 86 3.45 -12.06 13.08
C PHE A 86 3.99 -12.68 11.77
N GLN A 87 5.30 -12.93 11.64
CA GLN A 87 5.93 -13.48 10.41
C GLN A 87 5.68 -12.69 9.10
N GLY A 88 5.50 -11.38 9.20
CA GLY A 88 5.15 -10.51 8.08
C GLY A 88 3.65 -10.37 7.81
N TYR A 89 2.80 -11.17 8.47
CA TYR A 89 1.36 -10.99 8.43
C TYR A 89 0.97 -9.64 9.06
N PHE A 90 -0.17 -9.06 8.67
CA PHE A 90 -0.64 -7.78 9.25
C PHE A 90 0.28 -6.57 9.01
N ILE A 91 1.20 -6.63 8.06
CA ILE A 91 2.07 -5.49 7.70
C ILE A 91 1.29 -4.25 7.24
N TYR A 92 0.01 -4.41 6.87
CA TYR A 92 -0.92 -3.30 6.67
C TYR A 92 -1.06 -2.38 7.91
N LEU A 93 -0.66 -2.82 9.10
CA LEU A 93 -0.53 -2.00 10.31
C LEU A 93 0.36 -0.76 10.08
N CYS A 94 1.32 -0.85 9.17
CA CYS A 94 2.14 0.27 8.74
C CYS A 94 1.32 1.47 8.23
N LEU A 95 0.27 1.21 7.45
CA LEU A 95 -0.65 2.26 6.99
C LEU A 95 -1.39 2.92 8.15
N ILE A 96 -1.86 2.11 9.09
CA ILE A 96 -2.57 2.57 10.27
C ILE A 96 -1.65 3.47 11.11
N LYS A 97 -0.43 3.00 11.42
CA LYS A 97 0.56 3.79 12.17
C LYS A 97 0.94 5.08 11.46
N ALA A 98 1.18 5.04 10.14
CA ALA A 98 1.50 6.25 9.37
C ALA A 98 0.36 7.29 9.44
N LYS A 99 -0.89 6.85 9.38
CA LYS A 99 -2.06 7.72 9.54
C LYS A 99 -2.13 8.34 10.94
N TYR A 100 -1.84 7.58 12.00
CA TYR A 100 -1.84 8.08 13.38
C TYR A 100 -0.68 9.00 13.71
N LEU A 101 0.44 8.88 12.99
CA LEU A 101 1.58 9.78 13.15
C LEU A 101 1.31 11.20 12.64
N HIS A 102 0.08 11.48 12.16
CA HIS A 102 -0.33 12.79 11.65
C HIS A 102 0.77 13.38 10.78
N ILE A 103 1.15 12.63 9.74
CA ILE A 103 2.13 13.09 8.76
C ILE A 103 1.43 14.22 8.00
N ASP A 104 1.46 15.40 8.62
CA ASP A 104 0.60 16.52 8.28
C ASP A 104 0.89 16.94 6.85
N SER A 105 -0.16 17.34 6.14
CA SER A 105 -0.17 17.82 4.75
C SER A 105 -0.04 16.78 3.63
N VAL A 106 -0.28 15.48 3.87
CA VAL A 106 -0.48 14.52 2.78
C VAL A 106 -1.97 14.32 2.45
N GLU A 107 -2.30 14.24 1.16
CA GLU A 107 -3.68 14.04 0.66
C GLU A 107 -4.08 12.56 0.63
N GLY A 108 -3.10 11.67 0.57
CA GLY A 108 -3.31 10.23 0.48
C GLY A 108 -2.08 9.40 0.84
N PHE A 109 -2.28 8.09 0.95
CA PHE A 109 -1.24 7.12 1.24
C PHE A 109 -1.25 6.02 0.18
N PHE A 110 -0.06 5.70 -0.32
CA PHE A 110 0.24 4.50 -1.09
C PHE A 110 0.95 3.51 -0.19
N VAL A 111 0.66 2.22 -0.38
CA VAL A 111 1.36 1.13 0.32
C VAL A 111 1.88 0.17 -0.73
N MET A 112 3.14 -0.21 -0.64
CA MET A 112 3.75 -1.26 -1.47
C MET A 112 4.69 -2.12 -0.65
N SER A 113 4.86 -3.37 -1.06
CA SER A 113 5.92 -4.25 -0.55
C SER A 113 7.28 -3.86 -1.13
N ASP A 114 8.37 -4.13 -0.41
CA ASP A 114 9.75 -3.82 -0.81
C ASP A 114 10.26 -4.70 -1.97
N ASP A 115 9.64 -5.85 -2.19
CA ASP A 115 9.83 -6.75 -3.33
C ASP A 115 8.93 -6.42 -4.54
N ALA A 116 8.09 -5.38 -4.43
CA ALA A 116 7.25 -4.89 -5.52
C ALA A 116 7.81 -3.57 -6.08
N THR A 117 7.88 -3.47 -7.41
CA THR A 117 8.15 -2.20 -8.10
C THR A 117 6.89 -1.71 -8.79
N PHE A 118 6.49 -0.48 -8.51
CA PHE A 118 5.33 0.13 -9.14
C PHE A 118 5.76 1.35 -9.95
N ASN A 119 5.40 1.36 -11.23
CA ASN A 119 5.86 2.38 -12.17
C ASN A 119 5.02 3.67 -12.02
N PHE A 120 5.20 4.39 -10.91
CA PHE A 120 4.48 5.66 -10.66
C PHE A 120 4.81 6.78 -11.65
N TRP A 121 5.83 6.58 -12.49
CA TRP A 121 6.24 7.51 -13.55
C TRP A 121 5.41 7.37 -14.84
N HIS A 122 4.31 6.63 -14.84
CA HIS A 122 3.34 6.61 -15.93
C HIS A 122 1.99 7.11 -15.45
N THR A 123 1.22 7.73 -16.35
CA THR A 123 -0.12 8.23 -16.05
C THR A 123 -1.04 7.14 -15.53
N LEU A 124 -1.42 7.27 -14.26
CA LEU A 124 -2.41 6.43 -13.59
C LEU A 124 -3.53 7.32 -13.07
N ASN A 125 -4.77 6.96 -13.40
CA ASN A 125 -5.92 7.58 -12.76
C ASN A 125 -6.05 7.03 -11.33
N LEU A 126 -5.49 7.76 -10.37
CA LEU A 126 -5.43 7.38 -8.95
C LEU A 126 -6.81 7.34 -8.28
N ARG A 127 -7.84 7.88 -8.93
CA ARG A 127 -9.22 7.82 -8.45
C ARG A 127 -9.89 6.49 -8.77
N ASN A 128 -9.36 5.73 -9.73
CA ASN A 128 -9.87 4.40 -10.07
C ASN A 128 -9.64 3.42 -8.92
N VAL A 129 -10.70 2.76 -8.47
CA VAL A 129 -10.59 1.62 -7.56
C VAL A 129 -10.04 0.44 -8.35
N MET A 130 -8.80 0.04 -8.08
CA MET A 130 -8.17 -1.15 -8.65
C MET A 130 -7.77 -2.09 -7.51
N HIS A 131 -8.20 -3.35 -7.55
CA HIS A 131 -7.55 -4.42 -6.78
C HIS A 131 -6.85 -5.33 -7.78
N PRO A 132 -5.62 -4.98 -8.21
CA PRO A 132 -4.93 -5.81 -9.18
C PRO A 132 -4.61 -7.15 -8.52
N THR A 133 -5.30 -8.21 -8.93
CA THR A 133 -4.88 -9.59 -8.67
C THR A 133 -3.69 -9.97 -9.56
N GLY A 134 -3.10 -9.00 -10.28
CA GLY A 134 -2.24 -9.21 -11.42
C GLY A 134 -3.05 -9.48 -12.69
N ILE A 135 -2.36 -9.61 -13.83
CA ILE A 135 -2.97 -10.15 -15.06
C ILE A 135 -3.14 -11.65 -14.82
N THR A 136 -4.31 -12.07 -14.35
CA THR A 136 -4.64 -13.48 -14.15
C THR A 136 -5.83 -13.88 -15.03
N TYR A 137 -6.02 -15.18 -15.22
CA TYR A 137 -7.22 -15.68 -15.88
C TYR A 137 -8.45 -15.35 -15.02
N ARG A 138 -9.56 -14.96 -15.66
CA ARG A 138 -10.87 -14.88 -14.98
C ARG A 138 -11.07 -16.20 -14.22
N GLU A 139 -11.52 -16.12 -12.97
CA GLU A 139 -11.74 -17.23 -12.03
C GLU A 139 -10.47 -17.81 -11.35
N PHE A 140 -9.27 -17.29 -11.61
CA PHE A 140 -8.11 -17.68 -10.80
C PHE A 140 -8.25 -17.07 -9.40
N THR A 141 -8.41 -17.93 -8.39
CA THR A 141 -8.62 -17.50 -7.00
C THR A 141 -7.31 -17.33 -6.22
N GLY A 142 -6.18 -17.82 -6.73
CA GLY A 142 -4.97 -17.98 -5.93
C GLY A 142 -5.13 -19.05 -4.83
N MET A 143 -4.06 -19.32 -4.09
CA MET A 143 -4.04 -20.37 -3.05
C MET A 143 -4.70 -19.93 -1.73
N TRP A 144 -4.75 -18.63 -1.46
CA TRP A 144 -5.25 -18.09 -0.19
C TRP A 144 -6.77 -17.93 -0.19
N TRP A 145 -7.37 -17.52 -1.31
CA TRP A 145 -8.81 -17.28 -1.42
C TRP A 145 -9.71 -18.45 -0.96
N PRO A 146 -9.46 -19.72 -1.34
CA PRO A 146 -10.27 -20.86 -0.87
C PRO A 146 -9.92 -21.30 0.56
N SER A 147 -8.84 -20.78 1.15
CA SER A 147 -8.42 -21.11 2.51
C SER A 147 -9.21 -20.29 3.56
N PRO A 148 -9.12 -20.62 4.86
CA PRO A 148 -9.72 -19.83 5.93
C PRO A 148 -9.26 -18.36 6.02
N TYR A 149 -8.15 -18.05 5.35
CA TYR A 149 -7.52 -16.72 5.30
C TYR A 149 -8.01 -15.87 4.12
N GLY A 150 -8.70 -16.46 3.14
CA GLY A 150 -9.21 -15.74 1.97
C GLY A 150 -10.65 -15.26 2.14
N LYS A 151 -11.56 -15.79 1.32
CA LYS A 151 -13.00 -15.43 1.34
C LYS A 151 -13.62 -15.50 2.74
N PRO A 152 -13.39 -16.56 3.57
CA PRO A 152 -13.93 -16.60 4.92
C PRO A 152 -13.45 -15.45 5.81
N ALA A 153 -12.22 -14.94 5.62
CA ALA A 153 -11.72 -13.78 6.35
C ALA A 153 -12.42 -12.49 5.91
N VAL A 154 -12.62 -12.31 4.60
CA VAL A 154 -13.39 -11.19 4.04
C VAL A 154 -14.83 -11.20 4.56
N GLU A 155 -15.49 -12.35 4.60
CA GLU A 155 -16.84 -12.48 5.14
C GLU A 155 -16.91 -12.10 6.62
N ARG A 156 -15.93 -12.51 7.43
CA ARG A 156 -15.83 -12.06 8.84
C ARG A 156 -15.65 -10.55 8.94
N ALA A 157 -14.80 -9.95 8.10
CA ALA A 157 -14.60 -8.50 8.08
C ALA A 157 -15.89 -7.76 7.68
N LEU A 158 -16.62 -8.28 6.69
CA LEU A 158 -17.92 -7.76 6.28
C LEU A 158 -18.94 -7.83 7.42
N MET A 159 -19.03 -8.94 8.15
CA MET A 159 -19.92 -9.05 9.33
C MET A 159 -19.58 -8.02 10.41
N LEU A 160 -18.29 -7.69 10.60
CA LEU A 160 -17.92 -6.61 11.51
C LEU A 160 -18.48 -5.27 11.05
N ILE A 161 -18.40 -4.97 9.75
CA ILE A 161 -18.86 -3.71 9.15
C ILE A 161 -20.39 -3.62 9.10
N THR A 162 -21.05 -4.67 8.61
CA THR A 162 -22.48 -4.65 8.27
C THR A 162 -23.37 -5.01 9.44
N ASP A 163 -22.83 -5.70 10.46
CA ASP A 163 -23.63 -6.22 11.57
C ASP A 163 -23.12 -5.65 12.91
N LYS A 164 -21.91 -6.03 13.35
CA LYS A 164 -21.41 -5.72 14.70
C LYS A 164 -21.24 -4.21 14.92
N TYR A 165 -20.61 -3.52 13.97
CA TYR A 165 -20.36 -2.09 14.01
C TYR A 165 -21.25 -1.32 13.05
N ARG A 166 -22.38 -1.92 12.64
CA ARG A 166 -23.31 -1.32 11.70
C ARG A 166 -23.73 0.07 12.11
N ASP A 167 -23.93 0.28 13.41
CA ASP A 167 -24.43 1.52 13.99
C ASP A 167 -23.36 2.54 14.38
N ASP A 168 -22.08 2.17 14.29
CA ASP A 168 -20.98 3.09 14.52
C ASP A 168 -20.93 4.16 13.42
N VAL A 169 -20.90 5.43 13.83
CA VAL A 169 -20.94 6.58 12.90
C VAL A 169 -19.73 6.61 11.97
N SER A 170 -18.55 6.25 12.49
CA SER A 170 -17.31 6.25 11.72
C SER A 170 -17.31 5.10 10.70
N VAL A 171 -17.80 3.92 11.10
CA VAL A 171 -17.95 2.76 10.20
C VAL A 171 -18.97 3.05 9.10
N LYS A 172 -20.14 3.62 9.44
CA LYS A 172 -21.14 4.06 8.45
C LYS A 172 -20.54 5.02 7.43
N LYS A 173 -19.81 6.04 7.90
CA LYS A 173 -19.18 7.05 7.04
C LYS A 173 -18.14 6.41 6.12
N MET A 174 -17.24 5.59 6.67
CA MET A 174 -16.21 4.87 5.91
C MET A 174 -16.82 3.96 4.84
N TRP A 175 -17.84 3.18 5.20
CA TRP A 175 -18.52 2.28 4.26
C TRP A 175 -19.25 3.04 3.14
N LYS A 176 -19.91 4.16 3.49
CA LYS A 176 -20.54 5.04 2.49
C LYS A 176 -19.52 5.65 1.55
N THR A 177 -18.41 6.19 2.07
CA THR A 177 -17.34 6.74 1.24
C THR A 177 -16.79 5.71 0.26
N TYR A 178 -16.60 4.47 0.70
CA TYR A 178 -16.17 3.40 -0.18
C TYR A 178 -17.19 3.09 -1.28
N GLN A 179 -18.48 2.96 -0.93
CA GLN A 179 -19.56 2.75 -1.91
C GLN A 179 -19.68 3.90 -2.92
N ASP A 180 -19.60 5.15 -2.47
CA ASP A 180 -19.67 6.33 -3.32
C ASP A 180 -18.46 6.37 -4.29
N GLY A 181 -17.27 5.98 -3.80
CA GLY A 181 -16.07 5.82 -4.63
C GLY A 181 -16.22 4.76 -5.71
N LEU A 182 -16.83 3.61 -5.41
CA LEU A 182 -17.14 2.59 -6.43
C LEU A 182 -18.05 3.16 -7.53
N ILE A 183 -19.13 3.85 -7.15
CA ILE A 183 -20.09 4.46 -8.08
C ILE A 183 -19.40 5.50 -8.98
N ALA A 184 -18.58 6.37 -8.38
CA ALA A 184 -17.84 7.40 -9.11
C ALA A 184 -16.90 6.83 -10.19
N ASN A 185 -16.47 5.58 -10.02
CA ASN A 185 -15.60 4.86 -10.95
C ASN A 185 -16.36 3.88 -11.88
N GLY A 186 -17.68 3.99 -11.96
CA GLY A 186 -18.52 3.13 -12.81
C GLY A 186 -18.71 1.72 -12.28
N LEU A 187 -18.25 1.42 -11.06
CA LEU A 187 -18.49 0.14 -10.38
C LEU A 187 -19.84 0.19 -9.66
N LEU A 188 -20.89 -0.17 -10.37
CA LEU A 188 -22.28 -0.06 -9.89
C LEU A 188 -22.69 -1.16 -8.89
N ARG A 189 -21.80 -2.12 -8.61
CA ARG A 189 -22.07 -3.18 -7.63
C ARG A 189 -21.99 -2.62 -6.21
N SER A 190 -22.66 -3.30 -5.28
CA SER A 190 -22.53 -2.95 -3.87
C SER A 190 -21.11 -3.23 -3.38
N ALA A 191 -20.61 -2.43 -2.45
CA ALA A 191 -19.31 -2.61 -1.81
C ALA A 191 -19.13 -4.02 -1.23
N HIS A 192 -20.20 -4.56 -0.63
CA HIS A 192 -20.21 -5.94 -0.13
C HIS A 192 -19.93 -6.94 -1.26
N ARG A 193 -20.64 -6.80 -2.39
CA ARG A 193 -20.55 -7.71 -3.53
C ARG A 193 -19.19 -7.59 -4.21
N GLN A 194 -18.67 -6.38 -4.33
CA GLN A 194 -17.35 -6.12 -4.90
C GLN A 194 -16.24 -6.85 -4.12
N LEU A 195 -16.30 -6.87 -2.78
CA LEU A 195 -15.25 -7.46 -1.96
C LEU A 195 -15.21 -9.00 -1.98
N ILE A 196 -16.29 -9.68 -2.38
CA ILE A 196 -16.41 -11.16 -2.32
C ILE A 196 -16.42 -11.82 -3.70
N GLU A 197 -16.49 -11.05 -4.77
CA GLU A 197 -16.61 -11.60 -6.12
C GLU A 197 -15.26 -11.95 -6.72
N VAL A 198 -15.16 -13.16 -7.28
CA VAL A 198 -13.99 -13.62 -8.02
C VAL A 198 -14.12 -13.18 -9.48
N ASP A 199 -14.12 -11.87 -9.71
CA ASP A 199 -14.27 -11.30 -11.06
C ASP A 199 -12.91 -10.98 -11.73
N GLY A 200 -11.81 -11.33 -11.06
CA GLY A 200 -10.43 -11.03 -11.48
C GLY A 200 -9.99 -9.60 -11.17
N TRP A 201 -10.89 -8.74 -10.69
CA TRP A 201 -10.63 -7.34 -10.36
C TRP A 201 -10.63 -7.05 -8.87
N CYS A 202 -11.20 -7.94 -8.05
CA CYS A 202 -11.45 -7.72 -6.63
C CYS A 202 -11.25 -9.00 -5.80
N MET A 203 -10.01 -9.48 -5.65
CA MET A 203 -9.71 -10.44 -4.58
C MET A 203 -8.85 -9.75 -3.53
N SER A 204 -9.41 -9.61 -2.34
CA SER A 204 -8.64 -9.15 -1.18
C SER A 204 -8.11 -10.37 -0.44
N ASP A 205 -6.79 -10.56 -0.48
CA ASP A 205 -6.12 -11.33 0.56
C ASP A 205 -6.02 -10.40 1.78
N LEU A 206 -6.91 -10.61 2.76
CA LEU A 206 -6.88 -9.91 4.05
C LEU A 206 -5.98 -10.66 5.04
#